data_AF-A0A524JCE1-F1
#
_entry.id   AF-A0A524JCE1-F1
#
_cell.length_a   1.000
_cell.length_b   1.000
_cell.length_c   1.000
_cell.angle_alpha   90.00
_cell.angle_beta   90.00
_cell.angle_gamma   90.00
#
_symmetry.space_group_name_H-M   'P 1'
#
loop_
_entity.id
_entity.type
_entity.pdbx_description
1 polymer ?
#
loop_
_entity_poly.entity_id
_entity_poly.type
_entity_poly.pdbx_seq_one_letter_code
_entity_poly.pdbx_strand_id
1 'polypeptide(L)' 'MSIEIWHNPRCSKSRQALALITDAGIEPRVRRYLEDPPSAGELREALEALGLEPWELARMAEPLAK' A
#
# COMPACT_ATOMS: atom_id res chain seq x y z
N MET A 1 -10.65 -6.79 14.31
CA MET A 1 -9.67 -6.89 13.21
C MET A 1 -9.77 -5.63 12.40
N SER A 2 -8.74 -4.78 12.40
CA SER A 2 -8.72 -3.51 11.65
C SER A 2 -7.89 -3.70 10.39
N ILE A 3 -8.47 -3.45 9.21
CA ILE A 3 -7.72 -3.42 7.95
C ILE A 3 -7.07 -2.05 7.82
N GLU A 4 -5.82 -2.00 7.37
CA GLU A 4 -5.15 -0.77 6.96
C GLU A 4 -4.88 -0.80 5.45
N ILE A 5 -5.05 0.34 4.80
CA ILE A 5 -4.66 0.56 3.40
C ILE A 5 -3.67 1.72 3.30
N TRP A 6 -2.51 1.45 2.70
CA TRP A 6 -1.56 2.47 2.27
C TRP A 6 -2.04 3.06 0.95
N HIS A 7 -2.67 4.22 1.02
CA HIS A 7 -3.44 4.79 -0.05
C HIS A 7 -2.73 5.96 -0.73
N ASN A 8 -2.78 6.00 -2.06
CA ASN A 8 -2.41 7.16 -2.87
C ASN A 8 -3.63 7.62 -3.68
N PRO A 9 -4.24 8.79 -3.35
CA PRO A 9 -5.43 9.30 -4.04
C PRO A 9 -5.24 9.50 -5.55
N ARG A 10 -4.00 9.70 -6.02
CA ARG A 10 -3.70 9.88 -7.45
C ARG A 10 -3.63 8.55 -8.21
N CYS A 11 -3.48 7.42 -7.53
CA CYS A 11 -3.39 6.10 -8.14
C CYS A 11 -4.77 5.46 -8.34
N SER A 12 -5.17 5.23 -9.60
CA SER A 12 -6.47 4.62 -9.93
C SER A 12 -6.67 3.24 -9.29
N LYS A 13 -5.63 2.40 -9.25
CA LYS A 13 -5.70 1.08 -8.60
C LYS A 13 -5.88 1.19 -7.08
N SER A 14 -5.23 2.17 -6.45
CA SER A 14 -5.37 2.41 -5.01
C SER A 14 -6.78 2.90 -4.65
N ARG A 15 -7.42 3.72 -5.49
CA ARG A 15 -8.83 4.12 -5.32
C ARG A 15 -9.79 2.95 -5.49
N GLN A 16 -9.56 2.08 -6.47
CA GLN A 16 -10.37 0.87 -6.67
C GLN A 16 -10.25 -0.09 -5.48
N ALA A 17 -9.04 -0.30 -4.94
CA ALA A 17 -8.85 -1.13 -3.76
C ALA A 17 -9.59 -0.57 -2.53
N LEU A 18 -9.52 0.74 -2.29
CA LEU A 18 -10.28 1.38 -1.22
C LEU A 18 -11.79 1.19 -1.39
N ALA A 19 -12.31 1.38 -2.60
CA ALA A 19 -13.73 1.19 -2.90
C ALA A 19 -14.18 -0.26 -2.63
N LEU A 20 -13.41 -1.26 -3.07
CA LEU A 20 -13.73 -2.67 -2.81
C LEU A 20 -13.79 -2.99 -1.31
N ILE A 21 -12.90 -2.41 -0.51
CA ILE A 21 -12.91 -2.60 0.95
C ILE A 21 -14.16 -1.94 1.55
N THR A 22 -14.48 -0.71 1.16
CA THR A 22 -15.66 0.00 1.68
C THR A 22 -16.98 -0.62 1.22
N ASP A 23 -17.06 -1.11 -0.02
CA ASP A 23 -18.23 -1.78 -0.58
C ASP A 23 -18.51 -3.12 0.11
N ALA A 24 -17.47 -3.75 0.68
CA ALA A 24 -17.60 -4.91 1.55
C ALA A 24 -18.11 -4.57 2.96
N GLY A 25 -18.44 -3.30 3.24
CA GLY A 25 -18.89 -2.83 4.56
C GLY A 25 -17.76 -2.72 5.59
N ILE A 26 -16.50 -2.72 5.14
CA ILE A 26 -15.33 -2.60 6.02
C ILE A 26 -14.84 -1.15 6.00
N GLU A 27 -14.64 -0.56 7.17
CA GLU A 27 -13.98 0.74 7.31
C GLU A 27 -12.48 0.54 7.59
N PRO A 28 -11.59 0.74 6.60
CA PRO A 28 -10.16 0.57 6.82
C PRO A 28 -9.55 1.83 7.44
N ARG A 29 -8.44 1.66 8.18
CA ARG A 29 -7.51 2.75 8.46
C ARG A 29 -6.83 3.16 7.16
N VAL A 30 -7.01 4.41 6.74
CA VAL A 30 -6.38 4.94 5.53
C VAL A 30 -5.12 5.71 5.91
N ARG A 31 -3.96 5.20 5.48
CA ARG A 31 -2.66 5.87 5.65
C ARG A 31 -2.18 6.41 4.31
N ARG A 32 -1.90 7.70 4.22
CA ARG A 32 -1.32 8.32 3.01
C ARG A 32 0.19 8.13 3.01
N TYR A 33 0.67 7.02 2.44
CA TYR A 33 2.08 6.62 2.55
C TYR A 33 3.10 7.60 1.93
N LEU A 34 2.67 8.55 1.10
CA LEU A 34 3.54 9.61 0.57
C LEU A 34 3.70 10.79 1.55
N GLU A 35 2.75 10.97 2.47
CA GLU A 35 2.79 12.00 3.52
C GLU A 35 3.34 11.43 4.83
N ASP A 36 2.96 10.19 5.16
CA ASP A 36 3.40 9.42 6.32
C ASP A 36 3.95 8.06 5.85
N PRO A 37 5.23 7.99 5.45
CA PRO A 37 5.82 6.78 4.88
C PRO A 37 6.00 5.68 5.93
N PRO A 38 5.78 4.40 5.55
CA PRO A 38 6.06 3.28 6.43
C PRO A 38 7.55 3.21 6.78
N SER A 39 7.82 2.78 8.00
CA SER A 39 9.17 2.46 8.46
C SER A 39 9.74 1.26 7.71
N ALA A 40 11.06 1.09 7.77
CA ALA A 40 11.71 -0.09 7.22
C ALA A 40 11.27 -1.40 7.91
N GLY A 41 10.76 -1.35 9.14
CA GLY A 41 10.19 -2.52 9.82
C GLY A 41 8.86 -2.93 9.19
N GLU A 42 7.93 -1.99 9.06
CA GLU A 42 6.62 -2.20 8.43
C GLU A 42 6.74 -2.68 6.97
N LEU A 43 7.71 -2.15 6.22
CA LEU A 43 7.97 -2.62 4.86
C LEU A 43 8.45 -4.08 4.81
N ARG A 44 9.28 -4.51 5.78
CA ARG A 44 9.73 -5.91 5.84
C ARG A 44 8.57 -6.85 6.19
N GLU A 45 7.75 -6.47 7.15
CA GLU A 45 6.56 -7.24 7.53
C GLU A 45 5.59 -7.38 6.34
N ALA A 46 5.37 -6.29 5.59
CA ALA A 46 4.54 -6.32 4.39
C ALA A 46 5.11 -7.24 3.30
N LEU A 47 6.43 -7.20 3.07
CA LEU A 47 7.11 -8.08 2.10
C LEU A 47 7.02 -9.55 2.50
N GLU A 48 7.23 -9.86 3.78
CA GLU A 48 7.11 -11.22 4.32
C GLU A 48 5.68 -11.77 4.16
N ALA A 49 4.68 -10.96 4.51
CA ALA A 49 3.27 -11.33 4.36
C ALA A 49 2.86 -11.56 2.89
N LEU A 50 3.48 -10.84 1.96
CA LEU A 50 3.24 -10.97 0.52
C LEU A 50 4.09 -12.06 -0.14
N GLY A 51 5.15 -12.54 0.53
CA GLY A 51 6.12 -13.47 -0.04
C GLY A 51 6.88 -12.86 -1.23
N LEU A 52 7.18 -11.56 -1.16
CA LEU A 52 7.82 -10.81 -2.24
C LEU A 52 9.19 -10.29 -1.81
N GLU A 53 10.08 -10.15 -2.78
CA GLU A 53 11.32 -9.41 -2.64
C GLU A 53 11.10 -7.89 -2.86
N PRO A 54 11.95 -7.01 -2.29
CA PRO A 54 11.76 -5.56 -2.37
C PRO A 54 11.59 -5.01 -3.79
N TRP A 55 12.31 -5.56 -4.77
CA TRP A 55 12.25 -5.13 -6.17
C TRP A 55 10.96 -5.54 -6.89
N GLU A 56 10.23 -6.53 -6.37
CA GLU A 56 8.93 -6.95 -6.91
C GLU A 56 7.81 -6.00 -6.46
N LEU A 57 7.96 -5.40 -5.28
CA LEU A 57 7.06 -4.35 -4.79
C LEU A 57 7.41 -2.98 -5.40
N ALA A 58 8.69 -2.72 -5.64
CA ALA A 58 9.15 -1.46 -6.19
C ALA A 58 8.63 -1.21 -7.61
N ARG A 59 8.17 0.02 -7.87
CA ARG A 59 7.77 0.43 -9.23
C ARG A 59 9.00 0.77 -10.05
N MET A 60 9.67 -0.25 -10.59
CA MET A 60 10.91 -0.11 -11.38
C MET A 60 10.80 0.79 -12.63
N ALA A 61 9.57 1.11 -13.06
CA ALA A 61 9.32 2.05 -14.15
C ALA A 61 9.42 3.53 -13.74
N GLU A 62 9.40 3.83 -12.44
CA GLU A 62 9.53 5.21 -11.94
C GLU A 62 11.00 5.68 -12.05
N PRO A 63 11.28 6.93 -12.45
CA PRO A 63 12.65 7.43 -12.59
C PRO A 63 13.49 7.34 -11.32
N LEU A 64 12.84 7.42 -10.15
CA LEU A 64 13.48 7.32 -8.83
C LEU A 64 13.96 5.90 -8.48
N ALA A 65 13.51 4.88 -9.21
CA ALA A 65 13.88 3.48 -8.95
C ALA A 65 15.13 3.03 -9.75
N LYS A 66 15.72 3.93 -10.54
CA LYS A 66 16.93 3.67 -11.34
C LYS A 66 18.20 3.98 -10.57
#